data_AF-A0A943TJB1-F1
#
_entry.id   AF-A0A943TJB1-F1
#
_cell.length_a   1.000
_cell.length_b   1.000
_cell.length_c   1.000
_cell.angle_alpha   90.00
_cell.angle_beta   90.00
_cell.angle_gamma   90.00
#
_symmetry.space_group_name_H-M   'P 1'
#
loop_
_entity.id
_entity.type
_entity.pdbx_description
1 polymer ?
#
loop_
_entity_poly.entity_id
_entity_poly.type
_entity_poly.pdbx_seq_one_letter_code
_entity_poly.pdbx_strand_id
1 'polypeptide(L)'
;MYFGVQMYGVSKEWKQDPEGFLKKIYEAGYRQIEPCLGFRVDARDYGFWIPEDLEQAMPLLAKYHIEVHAVHIFLDEYHYERELAILTELAQKYHISWFVVKSPARLTKDVLDETAARYRELAEELEKAGAGLLVHNEKEDICIRVNGKTAYECLLEACGEKVGAEVDAGWMYCGGVDPEEFLWAHADRVKAVHYKDMKITGQEAPLGKGMVDLKACFQFARANGALQIVDMDAATLEDTCRAGKMLSGWTGDRDNTDSILYTMDVETGEETVLHEFPGIIEAPNWLNDGNTLLYNADGKIYRYEIDKDHVEQVDTGFCVQCNNDHVPSPDNQLLAVSCMPPELTDGTYESHIYVLPMTGGEPKDLTGPGLSYLHGWSPDGKELAYCAFRKKPEEETMRIEICTIPSDGGEETCLTDGKGYNDGPEYSPDGKHIWFNSTRSGLMQVWRMNRDGSGLTQMTDSDANNWFGHVSPDGKHVIYLTFAKGELEPNEHLPNMYVSLGMMDYDGQNKKKLLDLFGGQGSINVNSWAPDSRRIAYVKYVLHHK
;
A
#
# COMPACT_ATOMS: atom_id res chain seq x y z
N MET A 1 1.99 0.00 -2.80
CA MET A 1 3.18 0.04 -3.66
C MET A 1 2.90 -0.66 -4.97
N TYR A 2 3.23 0.00 -6.09
CA TYR A 2 3.18 -0.59 -7.42
C TYR A 2 4.48 -1.30 -7.79
N PHE A 3 4.41 -2.21 -8.75
CA PHE A 3 5.55 -2.99 -9.19
C PHE A 3 6.36 -2.28 -10.29
N GLY A 4 7.65 -2.56 -10.29
CA GLY A 4 8.59 -2.15 -11.33
C GLY A 4 8.94 -3.28 -12.28
N VAL A 5 9.46 -2.89 -13.45
CA VAL A 5 10.04 -3.80 -14.44
C VAL A 5 11.44 -3.30 -14.78
N GLN A 6 12.45 -4.15 -14.59
CA GLN A 6 13.78 -3.81 -15.07
C GLN A 6 13.81 -3.93 -16.59
N MET A 7 14.25 -2.85 -17.24
CA MET A 7 14.39 -2.76 -18.68
C MET A 7 15.86 -2.89 -19.05
N TYR A 8 16.30 -4.13 -19.32
CA TYR A 8 17.62 -4.40 -19.90
C TYR A 8 17.65 -3.93 -21.35
N GLY A 9 17.85 -2.62 -21.49
CA GLY A 9 17.84 -1.92 -22.75
C GLY A 9 16.47 -1.51 -23.27
N VAL A 10 16.49 -0.85 -24.42
CA VAL A 10 15.26 -0.56 -25.16
C VAL A 10 14.81 -1.90 -25.75
N SER A 11 13.95 -2.63 -25.04
CA SER A 11 13.51 -3.98 -25.43
C SER A 11 13.08 -4.01 -26.90
N LYS A 12 13.19 -5.15 -27.58
CA LYS A 12 12.77 -5.24 -29.00
C LYS A 12 11.32 -4.75 -29.14
N GLU A 13 10.50 -5.04 -28.15
CA GLU A 13 9.12 -4.62 -27.98
C GLU A 13 9.01 -3.11 -27.82
N TRP A 14 9.78 -2.49 -26.92
CA TRP A 14 9.80 -1.02 -26.79
C TRP A 14 10.22 -0.36 -28.09
N LYS A 15 11.31 -0.82 -28.75
CA LYS A 15 11.78 -0.21 -30.01
C LYS A 15 10.71 -0.25 -31.11
N GLN A 16 9.83 -1.25 -31.09
CA GLN A 16 8.78 -1.44 -32.08
C GLN A 16 7.50 -0.66 -31.76
N ASP A 17 7.03 -0.74 -30.52
CA ASP A 17 5.77 -0.14 -30.07
C ASP A 17 5.84 0.23 -28.58
N PRO A 18 6.45 1.39 -28.24
CA PRO A 18 6.53 1.87 -26.86
C PRO A 18 5.17 2.02 -26.19
N GLU A 19 4.15 2.51 -26.92
CA GLU A 19 2.82 2.73 -26.35
C GLU A 19 2.13 1.40 -26.03
N GLY A 20 2.19 0.43 -26.95
CA GLY A 20 1.63 -0.90 -26.74
C GLY A 20 2.33 -1.67 -25.62
N PHE A 21 3.64 -1.51 -25.48
CA PHE A 21 4.39 -2.05 -24.35
C PHE A 21 3.88 -1.47 -23.02
N LEU A 22 3.82 -0.14 -22.91
CA LEU A 22 3.38 0.55 -21.69
C LEU A 22 1.96 0.18 -21.27
N LYS A 23 1.03 0.09 -22.23
CA LYS A 23 -0.35 -0.38 -21.95
C LYS A 23 -0.37 -1.77 -21.32
N LYS A 24 0.39 -2.70 -21.88
CA LYS A 24 0.42 -4.10 -21.40
C LYS A 24 0.98 -4.22 -19.99
N ILE A 25 2.08 -3.53 -19.70
CA ILE A 25 2.63 -3.57 -18.33
C ILE A 25 1.70 -2.85 -17.34
N TYR A 26 1.05 -1.75 -17.76
CA TYR A 26 0.06 -1.06 -16.93
C TYR A 26 -1.11 -1.98 -16.57
N GLU A 27 -1.70 -2.64 -17.57
CA GLU A 27 -2.78 -3.63 -17.40
C GLU A 27 -2.36 -4.85 -16.55
N ALA A 28 -1.05 -5.11 -16.45
CA ALA A 28 -0.48 -6.15 -15.61
C ALA A 28 -0.16 -5.69 -14.17
N GLY A 29 -0.38 -4.42 -13.82
CA GLY A 29 -0.18 -3.89 -12.47
C GLY A 29 1.16 -3.17 -12.24
N TYR A 30 1.96 -2.97 -13.29
CA TYR A 30 3.20 -2.20 -13.19
C TYR A 30 2.94 -0.70 -13.31
N ARG A 31 3.60 0.09 -12.46
CA ARG A 31 3.62 1.57 -12.56
C ARG A 31 5.01 2.15 -12.54
N GLN A 32 6.03 1.29 -12.60
CA GLN A 32 7.42 1.71 -12.56
C GLN A 32 8.24 0.94 -13.60
N ILE A 33 9.32 1.55 -14.06
CA ILE A 33 10.38 0.88 -14.79
C ILE A 33 11.73 1.21 -14.17
N GLU A 34 12.69 0.30 -14.30
CA GLU A 34 14.10 0.52 -13.99
C GLU A 34 14.92 0.38 -15.27
N PRO A 35 15.27 1.49 -15.94
CA PRO A 35 16.07 1.44 -17.15
C PRO A 35 17.56 1.17 -16.84
N CYS A 36 18.20 0.38 -17.70
CA CYS A 36 19.65 0.20 -17.72
C CYS A 36 20.34 1.30 -18.55
N LEU A 37 21.11 2.17 -17.90
CA LEU A 37 21.76 3.35 -18.47
C LEU A 37 23.26 3.15 -18.64
N GLY A 38 23.78 3.37 -19.84
CA GLY A 38 25.22 3.44 -20.13
C GLY A 38 25.62 4.81 -20.67
N PHE A 39 26.85 5.24 -20.36
CA PHE A 39 27.34 6.58 -20.71
C PHE A 39 28.30 6.60 -21.90
N ARG A 40 28.80 5.42 -22.28
CA ARG A 40 29.68 5.27 -23.44
C ARG A 40 28.92 5.36 -24.75
N VAL A 41 29.61 5.78 -25.80
CA VAL A 41 29.04 5.91 -27.16
C VAL A 41 28.49 4.60 -27.72
N ASP A 42 29.04 3.46 -27.28
CA ASP A 42 28.66 2.10 -27.66
C ASP A 42 27.62 1.48 -26.71
N ALA A 43 27.12 2.20 -25.70
CA ALA A 43 26.14 1.68 -24.74
C ALA A 43 24.92 1.04 -25.42
N ARG A 44 24.44 1.66 -26.52
CA ARG A 44 23.31 1.14 -27.31
C ARG A 44 23.59 -0.21 -27.99
N ASP A 45 24.86 -0.52 -28.28
CA ASP A 45 25.25 -1.81 -28.86
C ASP A 45 25.12 -2.95 -27.85
N TYR A 46 25.20 -2.62 -26.55
CA TYR A 46 24.94 -3.53 -25.43
C TYR A 46 23.46 -3.52 -24.99
N GLY A 47 22.60 -2.85 -25.75
CA GLY A 47 21.17 -2.72 -25.46
C GLY A 47 20.82 -1.54 -24.57
N PHE A 48 21.76 -0.97 -23.81
CA PHE A 48 21.50 0.06 -22.81
C PHE A 48 20.91 1.35 -23.38
N TRP A 49 20.15 2.03 -22.54
CA TRP A 49 19.72 3.40 -22.75
C TRP A 49 20.92 4.32 -22.59
N ILE A 50 20.88 5.47 -23.25
CA ILE A 50 21.72 6.62 -22.86
C ILE A 50 20.82 7.72 -22.26
N PRO A 51 21.37 8.74 -21.58
CA PRO A 51 20.56 9.73 -20.86
C PRO A 51 19.50 10.40 -21.75
N GLU A 52 19.86 10.71 -23.00
CA GLU A 52 18.97 11.32 -23.98
C GLU A 52 17.79 10.41 -24.37
N ASP A 53 17.97 9.08 -24.37
CA ASP A 53 16.88 8.14 -24.65
C ASP A 53 15.87 8.13 -23.50
N LEU A 54 16.36 8.18 -22.26
CA LEU A 54 15.53 8.26 -21.06
C LEU A 54 14.73 9.56 -21.04
N GLU A 55 15.38 10.70 -21.27
CA GLU A 55 14.72 12.01 -21.33
C GLU A 55 13.60 12.07 -22.39
N GLN A 56 13.84 11.46 -23.56
CA GLN A 56 12.83 11.38 -24.63
C GLN A 56 11.65 10.48 -24.27
N ALA A 57 11.85 9.47 -23.42
CA ALA A 57 10.78 8.58 -22.98
C ALA A 57 9.92 9.19 -21.86
N MET A 58 10.46 10.09 -21.03
CA MET A 58 9.77 10.65 -19.85
C MET A 58 8.36 11.20 -20.14
N PRO A 59 8.09 11.98 -21.21
CA PRO A 59 6.74 12.44 -21.51
C PRO A 59 5.77 11.30 -21.82
N LEU A 60 6.26 10.23 -22.45
CA LEU A 60 5.46 9.06 -22.78
C LEU A 60 5.18 8.20 -21.54
N LEU A 61 6.18 8.02 -20.66
CA LEU A 61 6.02 7.33 -19.38
C LEU A 61 4.96 8.04 -18.52
N ALA A 62 5.06 9.36 -18.40
CA ALA A 62 4.09 10.18 -17.68
C ALA A 62 2.66 10.06 -18.25
N LYS A 63 2.51 10.02 -19.58
CA LYS A 63 1.20 9.81 -20.25
C LYS A 63 0.53 8.50 -19.84
N TYR A 64 1.31 7.47 -19.52
CA TYR A 64 0.82 6.16 -19.10
C TYR A 64 0.96 5.92 -17.58
N HIS A 65 1.21 6.98 -16.80
CA HIS A 65 1.37 6.90 -15.35
C HIS A 65 2.43 5.88 -14.90
N ILE A 66 3.53 5.81 -15.66
CA ILE A 66 4.70 5.00 -15.33
C ILE A 66 5.83 5.92 -14.85
N GLU A 67 6.44 5.59 -13.72
CA GLU A 67 7.49 6.36 -13.06
C GLU A 67 8.86 5.66 -13.13
N VAL A 68 9.93 6.40 -12.87
CA VAL A 68 11.31 5.89 -12.83
C VAL A 68 11.89 6.16 -11.45
N HIS A 69 11.79 5.19 -10.55
CA HIS A 69 12.30 5.31 -9.17
C HIS A 69 13.74 4.83 -9.01
N ALA A 70 14.15 3.87 -9.82
CA ALA A 70 15.49 3.32 -9.85
C ALA A 70 16.04 3.33 -11.28
N VAL A 71 17.36 3.50 -11.42
CA VAL A 71 18.08 3.38 -12.70
C VAL A 71 19.33 2.57 -12.48
N HIS A 72 19.47 1.47 -13.21
CA HIS A 72 20.68 0.66 -13.18
C HIS A 72 21.76 1.30 -14.07
N ILE A 73 22.93 1.61 -13.54
CA ILE A 73 23.95 2.44 -14.20
C ILE A 73 25.24 1.65 -14.51
N PHE A 74 25.78 1.90 -15.69
CA PHE A 74 27.04 1.36 -16.17
C PHE A 74 28.01 2.51 -16.45
N LEU A 75 28.77 2.88 -15.41
CA LEU A 75 29.71 4.00 -15.44
C LEU A 75 30.97 3.70 -16.27
N ASP A 76 31.52 4.73 -16.91
CA ASP A 76 32.84 4.70 -17.54
C ASP A 76 33.89 5.25 -16.57
N GLU A 77 34.90 4.43 -16.23
CA GLU A 77 35.95 4.80 -15.27
C GLU A 77 36.79 6.02 -15.72
N TYR A 78 36.73 6.40 -17.00
CA TYR A 78 37.48 7.55 -17.54
C TYR A 78 36.76 8.91 -17.44
N HIS A 79 35.44 8.93 -17.18
CA HIS A 79 34.63 10.15 -17.27
C HIS A 79 33.70 10.39 -16.07
N TYR A 80 34.09 9.89 -14.90
CA TYR A 80 33.30 9.91 -13.66
C TYR A 80 32.65 11.27 -13.32
N GLU A 81 33.39 12.39 -13.33
CA GLU A 81 32.83 13.70 -12.98
C GLU A 81 31.68 14.14 -13.91
N ARG A 82 31.80 13.84 -15.21
CA ARG A 82 30.76 14.15 -16.20
C ARG A 82 29.52 13.30 -15.95
N GLU A 83 29.71 12.02 -15.69
CA GLU A 83 28.61 11.08 -15.46
C GLU A 83 27.87 11.41 -14.17
N LEU A 84 28.60 11.74 -13.10
CA LEU A 84 28.02 12.18 -11.84
C LEU A 84 27.14 13.43 -12.02
N ALA A 85 27.60 14.43 -12.79
CA ALA A 85 26.78 15.60 -13.09
C ALA A 85 25.45 15.23 -13.76
N ILE A 86 25.47 14.31 -14.73
CA ILE A 86 24.26 13.82 -15.41
C ILE A 86 23.35 13.10 -14.42
N LEU A 87 23.88 12.21 -13.57
CA LEU A 87 23.09 11.48 -12.58
C LEU A 87 22.38 12.43 -11.60
N THR A 88 23.09 13.44 -11.09
CA THR A 88 22.50 14.44 -10.18
C THR A 88 21.42 15.28 -10.86
N GLU A 89 21.59 15.65 -12.13
CA GLU A 89 20.58 16.35 -12.91
C GLU A 89 19.32 15.48 -13.10
N LEU A 90 19.51 14.21 -13.49
CA LEU A 90 18.40 13.26 -13.68
C LEU A 90 17.63 13.03 -12.36
N ALA A 91 18.33 12.85 -11.24
CA ALA A 91 17.72 12.72 -9.91
C ALA A 91 16.81 13.91 -9.58
N GLN A 92 17.32 15.13 -9.71
CA GLN A 92 16.58 16.33 -9.35
C GLN A 92 15.41 16.61 -10.31
N LYS A 93 15.62 16.37 -11.60
CA LYS A 93 14.66 16.69 -12.66
C LYS A 93 13.49 15.70 -12.70
N TYR A 94 13.75 14.42 -12.44
CA TYR A 94 12.77 13.35 -12.58
C TYR A 94 12.44 12.63 -11.27
N HIS A 95 12.97 13.12 -10.14
CA HIS A 95 12.77 12.55 -8.80
C HIS A 95 13.17 11.06 -8.71
N ILE A 96 14.25 10.68 -9.42
CA ILE A 96 14.80 9.33 -9.34
C ILE A 96 15.40 9.14 -7.95
N SER A 97 14.91 8.14 -7.23
CA SER A 97 15.28 7.87 -5.84
C SER A 97 16.56 7.05 -5.72
N TRP A 98 16.84 6.17 -6.67
CA TRP A 98 17.95 5.22 -6.58
C TRP A 98 18.72 5.10 -7.89
N PHE A 99 20.05 5.07 -7.78
CA PHE A 99 20.92 4.55 -8.83
C PHE A 99 21.53 3.24 -8.37
N VAL A 100 21.63 2.29 -9.30
CA VAL A 100 22.08 0.94 -8.97
C VAL A 100 23.37 0.60 -9.70
N VAL A 101 24.36 0.13 -8.96
CA VAL A 101 25.68 -0.30 -9.47
C VAL A 101 25.91 -1.79 -9.21
N LYS A 102 26.80 -2.40 -9.99
CA LYS A 102 27.18 -3.82 -9.84
C LYS A 102 28.42 -4.00 -8.97
N SER A 103 28.63 -5.20 -8.46
CA SER A 103 29.92 -5.59 -7.88
C SER A 103 31.06 -5.52 -8.91
N PRO A 104 32.32 -5.35 -8.46
CA PRO A 104 33.47 -5.30 -9.37
C PRO A 104 33.79 -6.69 -9.94
N ALA A 105 34.31 -6.74 -11.18
CA ALA A 105 34.65 -8.01 -11.85
C ALA A 105 35.69 -8.88 -11.10
N ARG A 106 36.48 -8.28 -10.19
CA ARG A 106 37.42 -9.00 -9.32
C ARG A 106 36.97 -8.90 -7.87
N LEU A 107 36.68 -10.03 -7.26
CA LEU A 107 36.04 -10.13 -5.94
C LEU A 107 37.02 -10.46 -4.81
N THR A 108 38.19 -9.82 -4.80
CA THR A 108 39.16 -9.92 -3.70
C THR A 108 38.96 -8.80 -2.69
N LYS A 109 39.28 -9.03 -1.42
CA LYS A 109 39.07 -8.05 -0.33
C LYS A 109 39.56 -6.64 -0.68
N ASP A 110 40.79 -6.51 -1.18
CA ASP A 110 41.36 -5.20 -1.53
C ASP A 110 40.55 -4.46 -2.62
N VAL A 111 40.05 -5.20 -3.62
CA VAL A 111 39.25 -4.62 -4.72
C VAL A 111 37.84 -4.25 -4.25
N LEU A 112 37.26 -5.05 -3.35
CA LEU A 112 35.98 -4.73 -2.71
C LEU A 112 36.12 -3.46 -1.85
N ASP A 113 37.20 -3.32 -1.09
CA ASP A 113 37.45 -2.14 -0.24
C ASP A 113 37.68 -0.87 -1.07
N GLU A 114 38.45 -0.97 -2.16
CA GLU A 114 38.64 0.12 -3.11
C GLU A 114 37.32 0.52 -3.77
N THR A 115 36.51 -0.46 -4.18
CA THR A 115 35.21 -0.22 -4.80
C THR A 115 34.24 0.41 -3.81
N ALA A 116 34.20 -0.07 -2.56
CA ALA A 116 33.39 0.50 -1.50
C ALA A 116 33.73 1.97 -1.24
N ALA A 117 35.01 2.35 -1.28
CA ALA A 117 35.42 3.74 -1.13
C ALA A 117 34.82 4.65 -2.22
N ARG A 118 34.87 4.20 -3.48
CA ARG A 118 34.26 4.91 -4.61
C ARG A 118 32.73 5.01 -4.47
N TYR A 119 32.08 3.95 -4.02
CA TYR A 119 30.62 3.93 -3.86
C TYR A 119 30.14 4.82 -2.72
N ARG A 120 30.90 4.93 -1.62
CA ARG A 120 30.58 5.89 -0.56
C ARG A 120 30.65 7.33 -1.07
N GLU A 121 31.68 7.68 -1.84
CA GLU A 121 31.81 9.02 -2.44
C GLU A 121 30.66 9.29 -3.43
N LEU A 122 30.33 8.32 -4.30
CA LEU A 122 29.20 8.44 -5.21
C LEU A 122 27.87 8.64 -4.46
N ALA A 123 27.63 7.83 -3.42
CA ALA A 123 26.41 7.93 -2.61
C ALA A 123 26.29 9.30 -1.91
N GLU A 124 27.40 9.84 -1.41
CA GLU A 124 27.42 11.18 -0.79
C GLU A 124 27.05 12.30 -1.75
N GLU A 125 27.48 12.21 -3.01
CA GLU A 125 27.14 13.23 -4.01
C GLU A 125 25.69 13.07 -4.51
N LEU A 126 25.21 11.83 -4.68
CA LEU A 126 23.81 11.56 -5.03
C LEU A 126 22.84 11.98 -3.93
N GLU A 127 23.20 11.81 -2.66
CA GLU A 127 22.38 12.19 -1.51
C GLU A 127 22.08 13.69 -1.51
N LYS A 128 23.05 14.52 -1.92
CA LYS A 128 22.85 15.97 -2.09
C LYS A 128 21.84 16.32 -3.19
N ALA A 129 21.62 15.41 -4.13
CA ALA A 129 20.62 15.51 -5.19
C ALA A 129 19.28 14.85 -4.82
N GLY A 130 19.15 14.27 -3.63
CA GLY A 130 17.94 13.57 -3.16
C GLY A 130 17.83 12.12 -3.63
N ALA A 131 18.93 11.51 -4.08
CA ALA A 131 18.97 10.12 -4.52
C ALA A 131 19.96 9.29 -3.68
N GLY A 132 19.74 7.98 -3.60
CA GLY A 132 20.65 7.03 -2.99
C GLY A 132 21.35 6.14 -4.01
N LEU A 133 22.31 5.35 -3.51
CA LEU A 133 23.04 4.35 -4.30
C LEU A 133 22.74 2.95 -3.76
N LEU A 134 22.45 2.01 -4.64
CA LEU A 134 22.27 0.59 -4.33
C LEU A 134 23.33 -0.26 -5.02
N VAL A 135 23.75 -1.35 -4.37
CA VAL A 135 24.54 -2.40 -5.02
C VAL A 135 23.63 -3.57 -5.39
N HIS A 136 23.62 -3.96 -6.66
CA HIS A 136 22.94 -5.15 -7.16
C HIS A 136 23.86 -6.38 -7.11
N ASN A 137 23.40 -7.49 -6.56
CA ASN A 137 24.17 -8.74 -6.51
C ASN A 137 24.11 -9.51 -7.83
N GLU A 138 25.23 -10.09 -8.22
CA GLU A 138 25.30 -11.13 -9.24
C GLU A 138 25.56 -12.50 -8.58
N LYS A 139 25.36 -13.58 -9.34
CA LYS A 139 25.56 -14.95 -8.87
C LYS A 139 26.95 -15.16 -8.26
N GLU A 140 27.99 -14.69 -8.96
CA GLU A 140 29.38 -14.84 -8.55
C GLU A 140 29.66 -14.16 -7.19
N ASP A 141 29.00 -13.04 -6.92
CA ASP A 141 29.15 -12.28 -5.67
C ASP A 141 28.71 -13.09 -4.45
N ILE A 142 27.70 -13.94 -4.64
CA ILE A 142 27.14 -14.82 -3.61
C ILE A 142 27.94 -16.12 -3.50
N CYS A 143 28.43 -16.66 -4.62
CA CYS A 143 29.26 -17.86 -4.62
C CYS A 143 30.63 -17.63 -3.96
N ILE A 144 31.26 -16.49 -4.18
CA ILE A 144 32.61 -16.21 -3.69
C ILE A 144 32.57 -15.78 -2.23
N ARG A 145 33.41 -16.42 -1.41
CA ARG A 145 33.54 -16.11 0.01
C ARG A 145 34.80 -15.33 0.29
N VAL A 146 34.65 -14.18 0.94
CA VAL A 146 35.74 -13.34 1.44
C VAL A 146 35.60 -13.26 2.95
N ASN A 147 36.62 -13.70 3.69
CA ASN A 147 36.59 -13.73 5.17
C ASN A 147 35.35 -14.41 5.78
N GLY A 148 34.81 -15.45 5.11
CA GLY A 148 33.66 -16.23 5.59
C GLY A 148 32.29 -15.66 5.23
N LYS A 149 32.19 -14.48 4.61
CA LYS A 149 30.95 -13.89 4.10
C LYS A 149 30.93 -13.93 2.57
N THR A 150 29.78 -13.74 1.95
CA THR A 150 29.73 -13.52 0.49
C THR A 150 30.56 -12.28 0.11
N ALA A 151 31.04 -12.19 -1.13
CA ALA A 151 31.68 -10.98 -1.62
C ALA A 151 30.70 -9.79 -1.62
N TYR A 152 29.41 -10.06 -1.87
CA TYR A 152 28.33 -9.09 -1.78
C TYR A 152 28.19 -8.49 -0.37
N GLU A 153 28.09 -9.33 0.66
CA GLU A 153 28.05 -8.88 2.07
C GLU A 153 29.31 -8.09 2.44
N CYS A 154 30.48 -8.56 2.02
CA CYS A 154 31.74 -7.85 2.29
C CYS A 154 31.75 -6.46 1.66
N LEU A 155 31.21 -6.30 0.46
CA LEU A 155 31.10 -5.01 -0.22
C LEU A 155 30.09 -4.10 0.49
N LEU A 156 28.89 -4.61 0.80
CA LEU A 156 27.86 -3.87 1.52
C LEU A 156 28.35 -3.39 2.90
N GLU A 157 29.03 -4.25 3.65
CA GLU A 157 29.61 -3.91 4.94
C GLU A 157 30.70 -2.84 4.80
N ALA A 158 31.58 -2.98 3.81
CA ALA A 158 32.60 -1.99 3.54
C ALA A 158 31.98 -0.64 3.16
N CYS A 159 30.88 -0.62 2.40
CA CYS A 159 30.17 0.61 2.05
C CYS A 159 29.51 1.33 3.25
N GLY A 160 29.18 0.62 4.32
CA GLY A 160 28.44 1.18 5.46
C GLY A 160 27.01 1.62 5.09
N GLU A 161 26.35 2.39 5.95
CA GLU A 161 24.91 2.72 5.86
C GLU A 161 24.53 3.59 4.65
N LYS A 162 25.48 4.28 4.01
CA LYS A 162 25.21 5.21 2.90
C LYS A 162 24.82 4.53 1.58
N VAL A 163 25.12 3.24 1.45
CA VAL A 163 24.82 2.47 0.23
C VAL A 163 23.85 1.37 0.59
N GLY A 164 22.71 1.31 -0.08
CA GLY A 164 21.73 0.25 0.11
C GLY A 164 22.02 -0.98 -0.75
N ALA A 165 21.12 -1.95 -0.64
CA ALA A 165 21.14 -3.19 -1.41
C ALA A 165 19.93 -3.25 -2.34
N GLU A 166 20.18 -3.64 -3.58
CA GLU A 166 19.19 -4.21 -4.48
C GLU A 166 19.47 -5.71 -4.58
N VAL A 167 18.50 -6.54 -4.20
CA VAL A 167 18.72 -7.98 -4.06
C VAL A 167 17.95 -8.75 -5.12
N ASP A 168 18.66 -9.40 -6.04
CA ASP A 168 18.12 -10.43 -6.94
C ASP A 168 17.97 -11.76 -6.19
N ALA A 169 16.72 -12.12 -5.92
CA ALA A 169 16.36 -13.31 -5.17
C ALA A 169 16.79 -14.62 -5.88
N GLY A 170 16.80 -14.62 -7.21
CA GLY A 170 17.22 -15.79 -7.99
C GLY A 170 18.72 -16.02 -7.89
N TRP A 171 19.53 -14.96 -7.99
CA TRP A 171 20.98 -15.08 -7.86
C TRP A 171 21.41 -15.43 -6.44
N MET A 172 20.70 -14.94 -5.42
CA MET A 172 20.88 -15.39 -4.04
C MET A 172 20.71 -16.91 -3.92
N TYR A 173 19.58 -17.43 -4.40
CA TYR A 173 19.30 -18.87 -4.40
C TYR A 173 20.37 -19.67 -5.18
N CYS A 174 20.76 -19.20 -6.37
CA CYS A 174 21.80 -19.85 -7.16
C CYS A 174 23.19 -19.82 -6.51
N GLY A 175 23.47 -18.80 -5.70
CA GLY A 175 24.68 -18.68 -4.91
C GLY A 175 24.69 -19.54 -3.65
N GLY A 176 23.57 -20.22 -3.35
CA GLY A 176 23.42 -21.09 -2.18
C GLY A 176 23.13 -20.32 -0.88
N VAL A 177 22.55 -19.13 -0.99
CA VAL A 177 22.04 -18.36 0.15
C VAL A 177 20.52 -18.28 0.01
N ASP A 178 19.80 -18.53 1.10
CA ASP A 178 18.36 -18.37 1.10
C ASP A 178 18.00 -16.87 0.94
N PRO A 179 17.19 -16.50 -0.06
CA PRO A 179 16.88 -15.10 -0.31
C PRO A 179 16.08 -14.46 0.85
N GLU A 180 15.11 -15.16 1.42
CA GLU A 180 14.29 -14.61 2.52
C GLU A 180 15.15 -14.36 3.76
N GLU A 181 15.96 -15.34 4.17
CA GLU A 181 16.84 -15.20 5.34
C GLU A 181 17.79 -14.01 5.17
N PHE A 182 18.35 -13.83 3.98
CA PHE A 182 19.23 -12.70 3.69
C PHE A 182 18.49 -11.36 3.76
N LEU A 183 17.32 -11.27 3.14
CA LEU A 183 16.54 -10.04 3.11
C LEU A 183 16.23 -9.57 4.55
N TRP A 184 15.72 -10.46 5.40
CA TRP A 184 15.43 -10.12 6.81
C TRP A 184 16.67 -9.82 7.64
N ALA A 185 17.79 -10.52 7.40
CA ALA A 185 19.05 -10.25 8.10
C ALA A 185 19.65 -8.87 7.76
N HIS A 186 19.27 -8.28 6.63
CA HIS A 186 19.78 -7.00 6.12
C HIS A 186 18.64 -6.00 5.86
N ALA A 187 17.55 -6.07 6.63
CA ALA A 187 16.32 -5.31 6.42
C ALA A 187 16.52 -3.79 6.39
N ASP A 188 17.48 -3.28 7.18
CA ASP A 188 17.85 -1.87 7.22
C ASP A 188 18.55 -1.40 5.94
N ARG A 189 19.23 -2.31 5.23
CA ARG A 189 20.05 -2.04 4.05
C ARG A 189 19.31 -2.28 2.73
N VAL A 190 18.41 -3.24 2.67
CA VAL A 190 17.70 -3.58 1.42
C VAL A 190 16.65 -2.51 1.09
N LYS A 191 16.73 -1.97 -0.12
CA LYS A 191 15.81 -0.93 -0.63
C LYS A 191 15.10 -1.34 -1.92
N ALA A 192 15.55 -2.40 -2.56
CA ALA A 192 14.92 -2.98 -3.74
C ALA A 192 15.11 -4.51 -3.77
N VAL A 193 14.11 -5.22 -4.27
CA VAL A 193 14.13 -6.66 -4.50
C VAL A 193 13.82 -6.91 -5.97
N HIS A 194 14.73 -7.59 -6.65
CA HIS A 194 14.55 -8.10 -7.99
C HIS A 194 14.00 -9.52 -7.93
N TYR A 195 12.82 -9.71 -8.50
CA TYR A 195 12.18 -11.01 -8.62
C TYR A 195 12.76 -11.75 -9.82
N LYS A 196 13.48 -12.82 -9.49
CA LYS A 196 13.96 -13.83 -10.42
C LYS A 196 13.74 -15.20 -9.82
N ASP A 197 13.22 -16.14 -10.61
CA ASP A 197 12.91 -17.49 -10.16
C ASP A 197 13.84 -18.49 -10.85
N MET A 198 14.14 -19.57 -10.13
CA MET A 198 15.17 -20.51 -10.51
C MET A 198 14.66 -21.94 -10.39
N LYS A 199 14.96 -22.75 -11.40
CA LYS A 199 14.83 -24.20 -11.31
C LYS A 199 15.85 -24.74 -10.32
N ILE A 200 15.60 -25.94 -9.82
CA ILE A 200 16.58 -26.69 -8.99
C ILE A 200 17.96 -26.85 -9.67
N THR A 201 18.02 -26.77 -11.00
CA THR A 201 19.25 -26.85 -11.79
C THR A 201 20.07 -25.55 -11.79
N GLY A 202 19.55 -24.47 -11.18
CA GLY A 202 20.15 -23.14 -11.23
C GLY A 202 19.98 -22.41 -12.56
N GLN A 203 19.05 -22.89 -13.41
CA GLN A 203 18.61 -22.18 -14.60
C GLN A 203 17.37 -21.36 -14.30
N GLU A 204 17.21 -20.23 -14.97
CA GLU A 204 16.03 -19.40 -14.81
C GLU A 204 14.73 -20.16 -15.12
N ALA A 205 13.73 -19.89 -14.28
CA ALA A 205 12.36 -20.32 -14.43
C ALA A 205 11.47 -19.08 -14.64
N PRO A 206 10.34 -19.21 -15.35
CA PRO A 206 9.34 -18.16 -15.29
C PRO A 206 8.89 -17.93 -13.84
N LEU A 207 8.65 -16.67 -13.45
CA LEU A 207 8.30 -16.34 -12.06
C LEU A 207 7.11 -17.15 -11.54
N GLY A 208 7.28 -17.71 -10.34
CA GLY A 208 6.30 -18.57 -9.66
C GLY A 208 6.26 -20.01 -10.18
N LYS A 209 7.26 -20.44 -10.95
CA LYS A 209 7.38 -21.80 -11.51
C LYS A 209 8.68 -22.50 -11.14
N GLY A 210 9.57 -21.83 -10.42
CA GLY A 210 10.82 -22.39 -9.90
C GLY A 210 10.71 -22.72 -8.41
N MET A 211 11.83 -22.56 -7.72
CA MET A 211 12.07 -23.01 -6.34
C MET A 211 12.22 -21.85 -5.36
N VAL A 212 12.34 -20.61 -5.85
CA VAL A 212 12.51 -19.45 -4.97
C VAL A 212 11.17 -19.14 -4.30
N ASP A 213 11.14 -18.96 -2.98
CA ASP A 213 9.94 -18.48 -2.28
C ASP A 213 9.77 -16.97 -2.52
N LEU A 214 9.27 -16.64 -3.71
CA LEU A 214 9.00 -15.26 -4.11
C LEU A 214 7.91 -14.61 -3.25
N LYS A 215 6.98 -15.39 -2.67
CA LYS A 215 5.93 -14.85 -1.81
C LYS A 215 6.53 -14.34 -0.50
N ALA A 216 7.49 -15.05 0.06
CA ALA A 216 8.23 -14.59 1.24
C ALA A 216 9.06 -13.32 0.94
N CYS A 217 9.77 -13.29 -0.20
CA CYS A 217 10.49 -12.09 -0.64
C CYS A 217 9.55 -10.89 -0.83
N PHE A 218 8.35 -11.12 -1.36
CA PHE A 218 7.29 -10.12 -1.50
C PHE A 218 6.81 -9.58 -0.15
N GLN A 219 6.59 -10.46 0.83
CA GLN A 219 6.18 -10.06 2.18
C GLN A 219 7.26 -9.22 2.85
N PHE A 220 8.53 -9.61 2.73
CA PHE A 220 9.65 -8.78 3.18
C PHE A 220 9.63 -7.39 2.53
N ALA A 221 9.52 -7.33 1.20
CA ALA A 221 9.57 -6.06 0.48
C ALA A 221 8.41 -5.13 0.88
N ARG A 222 7.21 -5.69 1.10
CA ARG A 222 6.06 -4.97 1.65
C ARG A 222 6.35 -4.45 3.06
N ALA A 223 6.81 -5.32 3.95
CA ALA A 223 7.07 -5.02 5.36
C ALA A 223 8.19 -4.01 5.59
N ASN A 224 9.06 -3.77 4.60
CA ASN A 224 10.23 -2.89 4.72
C ASN A 224 10.24 -1.75 3.70
N GLY A 225 9.19 -1.62 2.88
CA GLY A 225 9.07 -0.55 1.89
C GLY A 225 10.12 -0.63 0.77
N ALA A 226 10.63 -1.82 0.46
CA ALA A 226 11.58 -2.03 -0.61
C ALA A 226 10.87 -2.04 -1.97
N LEU A 227 11.49 -1.44 -2.99
CA LEU A 227 11.02 -1.50 -4.37
C LEU A 227 10.92 -2.96 -4.84
N GLN A 228 9.92 -3.24 -5.66
CA GLN A 228 9.57 -4.59 -6.09
C GLN A 228 9.63 -4.67 -7.60
N ILE A 229 10.69 -5.26 -8.13
CA ILE A 229 11.06 -5.11 -9.55
C ILE A 229 11.13 -6.50 -10.18
N VAL A 230 10.47 -6.67 -11.32
CA VAL A 230 10.55 -7.90 -12.12
C VAL A 230 11.62 -7.73 -13.19
N ASP A 231 12.58 -8.65 -13.21
CA ASP A 231 13.63 -8.68 -14.23
C ASP A 231 13.10 -9.23 -15.57
N MET A 232 13.38 -8.52 -16.68
CA MET A 232 13.02 -8.93 -18.04
C MET A 232 14.12 -9.65 -18.81
N ASP A 233 15.36 -9.73 -18.33
CA ASP A 233 16.54 -10.13 -19.14
C ASP A 233 16.34 -11.45 -19.91
N ALA A 234 15.72 -12.46 -19.28
CA ALA A 234 15.35 -13.72 -19.95
C ALA A 234 13.84 -13.93 -20.14
N ALA A 235 13.00 -12.97 -19.77
CA ALA A 235 11.54 -13.10 -19.79
C ALA A 235 10.92 -12.45 -21.04
N THR A 236 9.87 -13.07 -21.58
CA THR A 236 9.04 -12.41 -22.59
C THR A 236 8.15 -11.34 -21.95
N LEU A 237 7.62 -10.41 -22.75
CA LEU A 237 6.61 -9.46 -22.26
C LEU A 237 5.37 -10.17 -21.69
N GLU A 238 4.99 -11.31 -22.28
CA GLU A 238 3.88 -12.12 -21.77
C GLU A 238 4.18 -12.69 -20.38
N ASP A 239 5.39 -13.23 -20.18
CA ASP A 239 5.81 -13.73 -18.87
C ASP A 239 5.87 -12.60 -17.83
N THR A 240 6.36 -11.43 -18.23
CA THR A 240 6.37 -10.22 -17.39
C THR A 240 4.95 -9.82 -16.99
N CYS A 241 4.01 -9.77 -17.95
CA CYS A 241 2.62 -9.44 -17.65
C CYS A 241 1.93 -10.48 -16.74
N ARG A 242 2.29 -11.76 -16.86
CA ARG A 242 1.81 -12.81 -15.95
C ARG A 242 2.36 -12.59 -14.54
N ALA A 243 3.63 -12.23 -14.40
CA ALA A 243 4.26 -11.96 -13.12
C ALA A 243 3.61 -10.76 -12.42
N GLY A 244 3.37 -9.66 -13.11
CA GLY A 244 2.68 -8.49 -12.53
C GLY A 244 1.30 -8.84 -11.97
N LYS A 245 0.52 -9.64 -12.70
CA LYS A 245 -0.79 -10.13 -12.22
C LYS A 245 -0.67 -11.05 -11.01
N MET A 246 0.35 -11.89 -10.97
CA MET A 246 0.64 -12.75 -9.81
C MET A 246 0.97 -11.91 -8.57
N LEU A 247 1.90 -10.96 -8.69
CA LEU A 247 2.28 -10.07 -7.58
C LEU A 247 1.10 -9.21 -7.12
N SER A 248 0.28 -8.73 -8.07
CA SER A 248 -0.97 -8.00 -7.77
C SER A 248 -1.95 -8.85 -6.97
N GLY A 249 -2.01 -10.16 -7.24
CA GLY A 249 -2.84 -11.11 -6.48
C GLY A 249 -2.36 -11.34 -5.04
N TRP A 250 -1.13 -10.98 -4.70
CA TRP A 250 -0.58 -11.10 -3.34
C TRP A 250 -0.73 -9.84 -2.49
N THR A 251 -1.20 -8.71 -3.05
CA THR A 251 -1.29 -7.44 -2.30
C THR A 251 -2.34 -7.46 -1.19
N GLY A 252 -3.38 -8.28 -1.33
CA GLY A 252 -4.39 -8.53 -0.30
C GLY A 252 -4.02 -9.67 0.66
N ASP A 253 -2.84 -10.27 0.49
CA ASP A 253 -2.40 -11.35 1.35
C ASP A 253 -2.00 -10.86 2.73
N ARG A 254 -2.52 -11.53 3.75
CA ARG A 254 -2.29 -11.20 5.15
C ARG A 254 -1.88 -12.42 5.96
N ASP A 255 -1.37 -13.46 5.31
CA ASP A 255 -0.72 -14.58 5.99
C ASP A 255 0.40 -14.05 6.90
N ASN A 256 0.58 -14.67 8.07
CA ASN A 256 1.60 -14.29 9.06
C ASN A 256 1.55 -12.81 9.50
N THR A 257 0.35 -12.23 9.50
CA THR A 257 0.13 -10.87 9.98
C THR A 257 -0.48 -10.90 11.38
N ASP A 258 0.20 -10.28 12.34
CA ASP A 258 -0.35 -9.98 13.66
C ASP A 258 -0.79 -8.51 13.74
N SER A 259 -1.64 -8.22 14.71
CA SER A 259 -2.24 -6.90 14.89
C SER A 259 -1.91 -6.33 16.24
N ILE A 260 -1.62 -5.03 16.28
CA ILE A 260 -1.41 -4.30 17.52
C ILE A 260 -2.41 -3.17 17.57
N LEU A 261 -3.27 -3.21 18.60
CA LEU A 261 -4.27 -2.18 18.85
C LEU A 261 -3.63 -1.04 19.64
N TYR A 262 -3.72 0.17 19.12
CA TYR A 262 -3.21 1.39 19.74
C TYR A 262 -4.33 2.35 20.10
N THR A 263 -4.03 3.22 21.06
CA THR A 263 -4.65 4.55 21.15
C THR A 263 -3.60 5.64 21.04
N MET A 264 -3.97 6.79 20.47
CA MET A 264 -3.14 8.00 20.44
C MET A 264 -3.93 9.18 21.01
N ASP A 265 -3.25 9.99 21.82
CA ASP A 265 -3.68 11.34 22.16
C ASP A 265 -3.28 12.33 21.04
N VAL A 266 -4.27 12.90 20.35
CA VAL A 266 -4.02 13.72 19.13
C VAL A 266 -3.44 15.11 19.39
N GLU A 267 -3.46 15.55 20.66
CA GLU A 267 -2.86 16.83 21.07
C GLU A 267 -1.36 16.67 21.35
N THR A 268 -1.01 15.60 22.08
CA THR A 268 0.37 15.34 22.54
C THR A 268 1.17 14.46 21.58
N GLY A 269 0.49 13.63 20.78
CA GLY A 269 1.12 12.61 19.94
C GLY A 269 1.56 11.36 20.72
N GLU A 270 1.16 11.21 21.98
CA GLU A 270 1.50 10.03 22.79
C GLU A 270 0.72 8.81 22.31
N GLU A 271 1.44 7.76 21.88
CA GLU A 271 0.89 6.46 21.51
C GLU A 271 0.91 5.50 22.72
N THR A 272 -0.17 4.76 22.93
CA THR A 272 -0.28 3.69 23.93
C THR A 272 -0.70 2.40 23.25
N VAL A 273 0.09 1.33 23.43
CA VAL A 273 -0.32 -0.03 23.06
C VAL A 273 -1.41 -0.48 24.02
N LEU A 274 -2.56 -0.84 23.47
CA LEU A 274 -3.69 -1.36 24.25
C LEU A 274 -3.63 -2.88 24.37
N HIS A 275 -3.37 -3.59 23.27
CA HIS A 275 -3.30 -5.05 23.23
C HIS A 275 -2.59 -5.53 21.95
N GLU A 276 -1.91 -6.68 22.03
CA GLU A 276 -1.32 -7.37 20.87
C GLU A 276 -2.15 -8.62 20.58
N PHE A 277 -2.59 -8.78 19.34
CA PHE A 277 -3.43 -9.88 18.90
C PHE A 277 -2.68 -10.78 17.94
N PRO A 278 -2.61 -12.11 18.21
CA PRO A 278 -2.20 -13.05 17.19
C PRO A 278 -3.26 -13.04 16.07
N GLY A 279 -2.82 -12.83 14.83
CA GLY A 279 -3.70 -12.69 13.68
C GLY A 279 -4.26 -11.27 13.47
N ILE A 280 -5.31 -11.21 12.65
CA ILE A 280 -5.83 -9.96 12.10
C ILE A 280 -7.05 -9.50 12.89
N ILE A 281 -6.95 -8.30 13.47
CA ILE A 281 -8.09 -7.53 13.94
C ILE A 281 -8.20 -6.23 13.13
N GLU A 282 -9.41 -5.71 12.99
CA GLU A 282 -9.68 -4.60 12.09
C GLU A 282 -10.72 -3.63 12.65
N ALA A 283 -10.62 -2.38 12.19
CA ALA A 283 -11.62 -1.33 12.28
C ALA A 283 -12.15 -1.08 13.71
N PRO A 284 -11.29 -0.59 14.62
CA PRO A 284 -11.71 -0.30 15.98
C PRO A 284 -12.63 0.94 16.04
N ASN A 285 -13.76 0.84 16.72
CA ASN A 285 -14.61 1.99 17.10
C ASN A 285 -14.94 1.98 18.60
N TRP A 286 -15.26 3.15 19.15
CA TRP A 286 -15.51 3.32 20.58
C TRP A 286 -16.99 3.20 20.96
N LEU A 287 -17.24 2.64 22.14
CA LEU A 287 -18.47 2.88 22.85
C LEU A 287 -18.38 4.18 23.67
N ASN A 288 -19.55 4.70 24.05
CA ASN A 288 -19.69 5.98 24.74
C ASN A 288 -19.11 5.99 26.17
N ASP A 289 -18.78 4.81 26.72
CA ASP A 289 -18.15 4.69 28.04
C ASP A 289 -16.68 5.14 28.06
N GLY A 290 -16.05 5.28 26.88
CA GLY A 290 -14.65 5.67 26.73
C GLY A 290 -13.64 4.62 27.22
N ASN A 291 -14.09 3.38 27.43
CA ASN A 291 -13.33 2.24 27.91
C ASN A 291 -13.44 1.01 26.99
N THR A 292 -14.53 0.88 26.24
CA THR A 292 -14.80 -0.29 25.41
C THR A 292 -14.64 0.02 23.94
N LEU A 293 -13.89 -0.82 23.23
CA LEU A 293 -13.73 -0.80 21.78
C LEU A 293 -14.46 -1.98 21.13
N LEU A 294 -15.08 -1.76 19.97
CA LEU A 294 -15.54 -2.81 19.06
C LEU A 294 -14.54 -2.96 17.92
N TYR A 295 -14.30 -4.18 17.48
CA TYR A 295 -13.48 -4.47 16.30
C TYR A 295 -13.98 -5.76 15.63
N ASN A 296 -13.60 -5.99 14.37
CA ASN A 296 -13.87 -7.26 13.69
C ASN A 296 -12.61 -8.12 13.55
N ALA A 297 -12.79 -9.43 13.56
CA ALA A 297 -11.75 -10.42 13.27
C ALA A 297 -12.41 -11.71 12.75
N ASP A 298 -11.85 -12.32 11.70
CA ASP A 298 -12.34 -13.57 11.09
C ASP A 298 -13.86 -13.60 10.83
N GLY A 299 -14.41 -12.50 10.31
CA GLY A 299 -15.85 -12.40 10.00
C GLY A 299 -16.75 -12.13 11.22
N LYS A 300 -16.19 -11.93 12.41
CA LYS A 300 -16.97 -11.76 13.66
C LYS A 300 -16.66 -10.44 14.32
N ILE A 301 -17.57 -9.98 15.19
CA ILE A 301 -17.39 -8.75 15.98
C ILE A 301 -17.00 -9.11 17.41
N TYR A 302 -16.07 -8.34 17.97
CA TYR A 302 -15.57 -8.47 19.33
C TYR A 302 -15.62 -7.13 20.05
N ARG A 303 -15.71 -7.20 21.37
CA ARG A 303 -15.51 -6.08 22.29
C ARG A 303 -14.21 -6.27 23.05
N TYR A 304 -13.49 -5.19 23.26
CA TYR A 304 -12.30 -5.11 24.10
C TYR A 304 -12.52 -4.07 25.20
N GLU A 305 -12.54 -4.51 26.45
CA GLU A 305 -12.60 -3.63 27.63
C GLU A 305 -11.19 -3.29 28.10
N ILE A 306 -10.76 -2.03 27.92
CA ILE A 306 -9.38 -1.58 28.13
C ILE A 306 -8.93 -1.79 29.59
N ASP A 307 -9.70 -1.29 30.56
CA ASP A 307 -9.31 -1.35 31.98
C ASP A 307 -9.19 -2.77 32.55
N LYS A 308 -9.81 -3.75 31.88
CA LYS A 308 -9.81 -5.15 32.29
C LYS A 308 -8.90 -6.03 31.45
N ASP A 309 -8.35 -5.50 30.36
CA ASP A 309 -7.66 -6.28 29.34
C ASP A 309 -8.49 -7.52 28.92
N HIS A 310 -9.77 -7.30 28.62
CA HIS A 310 -10.73 -8.38 28.40
C HIS A 310 -11.37 -8.31 27.02
N VAL A 311 -11.24 -9.40 26.26
CA VAL A 311 -11.85 -9.59 24.95
C VAL A 311 -13.06 -10.52 25.09
N GLU A 312 -14.17 -10.14 24.46
CA GLU A 312 -15.36 -10.98 24.35
C GLU A 312 -15.99 -10.86 22.97
N GLN A 313 -16.42 -11.98 22.39
CA GLN A 313 -17.15 -11.94 21.12
C GLN A 313 -18.56 -11.37 21.33
N VAL A 314 -19.03 -10.53 20.42
CA VAL A 314 -20.44 -10.13 20.34
C VAL A 314 -21.22 -11.24 19.62
N ASP A 315 -22.37 -11.64 20.17
CA ASP A 315 -23.25 -12.62 19.52
C ASP A 315 -24.02 -11.95 18.37
N THR A 316 -23.45 -12.02 17.17
CA THR A 316 -24.03 -11.48 15.94
C THR A 316 -25.00 -12.43 15.24
N GLY A 317 -25.45 -13.49 15.92
CA GLY A 317 -26.33 -14.50 15.34
C GLY A 317 -25.70 -15.17 14.11
N PHE A 318 -26.37 -15.13 12.97
CA PHE A 318 -25.87 -15.74 11.72
C PHE A 318 -24.86 -14.86 10.97
N CYS A 319 -24.67 -13.60 11.37
CA CYS A 319 -23.70 -12.69 10.76
C CYS A 319 -22.29 -13.04 11.26
N VAL A 320 -21.68 -14.07 10.67
CA VAL A 320 -20.31 -14.55 10.99
C VAL A 320 -19.33 -14.35 9.84
N GLN A 321 -19.70 -13.49 8.87
CA GLN A 321 -18.88 -13.05 7.76
C GLN A 321 -18.92 -11.51 7.64
N CYS A 322 -18.88 -10.84 8.80
CA CYS A 322 -18.79 -9.39 8.92
C CYS A 322 -17.47 -8.88 8.37
N ASN A 323 -17.52 -7.81 7.57
CA ASN A 323 -16.33 -7.10 7.13
C ASN A 323 -15.98 -5.96 8.12
N ASN A 324 -15.16 -5.02 7.67
CA ASN A 324 -14.61 -3.94 8.50
C ASN A 324 -15.63 -2.85 8.85
N ASP A 325 -16.83 -2.93 8.30
CA ASP A 325 -17.78 -1.83 8.24
C ASP A 325 -18.91 -2.11 9.25
N HIS A 326 -18.68 -1.69 10.49
CA HIS A 326 -19.58 -1.89 11.64
C HIS A 326 -19.67 -0.64 12.51
N VAL A 327 -20.88 -0.30 12.96
CA VAL A 327 -21.14 0.97 13.66
C VAL A 327 -22.13 0.77 14.81
N PRO A 328 -21.78 1.14 16.05
CA PRO A 328 -22.73 1.16 17.15
C PRO A 328 -23.73 2.31 16.96
N SER A 329 -24.98 2.07 17.33
CA SER A 329 -25.96 3.15 17.45
C SER A 329 -25.53 4.23 18.46
N PRO A 330 -25.99 5.49 18.33
CA PRO A 330 -25.58 6.59 19.21
C PRO A 330 -25.85 6.36 20.71
N ASP A 331 -26.84 5.53 21.06
CA ASP A 331 -27.17 5.16 22.44
C ASP A 331 -26.54 3.81 22.88
N ASN A 332 -25.74 3.21 22.00
CA ASN A 332 -25.10 1.90 22.14
C ASN A 332 -26.06 0.74 22.45
N GLN A 333 -27.36 0.84 22.13
CA GLN A 333 -28.31 -0.25 22.32
C GLN A 333 -28.32 -1.25 21.16
N LEU A 334 -28.03 -0.76 19.96
CA LEU A 334 -27.94 -1.53 18.72
C LEU A 334 -26.53 -1.47 18.13
N LEU A 335 -26.20 -2.50 17.35
CA LEU A 335 -25.04 -2.60 16.47
C LEU A 335 -25.54 -2.76 15.04
N ALA A 336 -24.93 -2.07 14.10
CA ALA A 336 -25.10 -2.33 12.67
C ALA A 336 -23.79 -2.90 12.11
N VAL A 337 -23.90 -3.91 11.25
CA VAL A 337 -22.77 -4.60 10.61
C VAL A 337 -23.01 -4.79 9.13
N SER A 338 -21.97 -4.62 8.32
CA SER A 338 -21.93 -5.13 6.95
C SER A 338 -21.40 -6.57 6.96
N CYS A 339 -22.17 -7.49 6.41
CA CYS A 339 -21.87 -8.92 6.46
C CYS A 339 -22.25 -9.59 5.14
N MET A 340 -21.41 -10.53 4.69
CA MET A 340 -21.79 -11.42 3.59
C MET A 340 -22.89 -12.39 4.08
N PRO A 341 -24.01 -12.53 3.36
CA PRO A 341 -25.05 -13.50 3.71
C PRO A 341 -24.49 -14.94 3.75
N PRO A 342 -24.75 -15.72 4.81
CA PRO A 342 -24.16 -17.05 4.97
C PRO A 342 -24.65 -18.07 3.93
N GLU A 343 -25.79 -17.83 3.28
CA GLU A 343 -26.33 -18.67 2.22
C GLU A 343 -25.60 -18.57 0.88
N LEU A 344 -24.75 -17.56 0.68
CA LEU A 344 -23.99 -17.39 -0.56
C LEU A 344 -22.72 -18.26 -0.53
N THR A 345 -22.73 -19.34 -1.30
CA THR A 345 -21.61 -20.30 -1.39
C THR A 345 -21.16 -20.58 -2.83
N ASP A 346 -21.78 -19.95 -3.82
CA ASP A 346 -21.52 -20.17 -5.25
C ASP A 346 -20.35 -19.32 -5.80
N GLY A 347 -19.65 -18.61 -4.91
CA GLY A 347 -18.57 -17.69 -5.26
C GLY A 347 -19.04 -16.30 -5.65
N THR A 348 -20.34 -16.02 -5.58
CA THR A 348 -20.84 -14.64 -5.58
C THR A 348 -20.40 -13.94 -4.30
N TYR A 349 -20.13 -12.65 -4.43
CA TYR A 349 -19.77 -11.79 -3.31
C TYR A 349 -20.84 -10.72 -3.16
N GLU A 350 -21.44 -10.64 -1.97
CA GLU A 350 -22.41 -9.63 -1.57
C GLU A 350 -22.06 -9.10 -0.17
N SER A 351 -22.60 -7.93 0.18
CA SER A 351 -22.46 -7.35 1.51
C SER A 351 -23.76 -6.65 1.86
N HIS A 352 -24.50 -7.18 2.83
CA HIS A 352 -25.74 -6.58 3.30
C HIS A 352 -25.51 -5.89 4.63
N ILE A 353 -26.33 -4.90 4.95
CA ILE A 353 -26.31 -4.21 6.24
C ILE A 353 -27.36 -4.84 7.14
N TYR A 354 -26.91 -5.33 8.30
CA TYR A 354 -27.77 -5.89 9.33
C TYR A 354 -27.76 -5.04 10.59
N VAL A 355 -28.89 -4.99 11.30
CA VAL A 355 -29.00 -4.35 12.62
C VAL A 355 -29.43 -5.37 13.67
N LEU A 356 -28.80 -5.33 14.84
CA LEU A 356 -29.04 -6.24 15.95
C LEU A 356 -28.84 -5.57 17.31
N PRO A 357 -29.35 -6.14 18.42
CA PRO A 357 -29.03 -5.68 19.76
C PRO A 357 -27.53 -5.78 20.08
N MET A 358 -26.96 -4.76 20.72
CA MET A 358 -25.55 -4.75 21.16
C MET A 358 -25.25 -5.86 22.18
N THR A 359 -26.26 -6.29 22.95
CA THR A 359 -26.18 -7.42 23.87
C THR A 359 -26.16 -8.78 23.19
N GLY A 360 -26.23 -8.80 21.85
CA GLY A 360 -26.36 -10.00 21.02
C GLY A 360 -27.81 -10.37 20.72
N GLY A 361 -28.01 -11.05 19.59
CA GLY A 361 -29.33 -11.51 19.15
C GLY A 361 -29.46 -11.70 17.64
N GLU A 362 -30.70 -11.86 17.19
CA GLU A 362 -31.02 -12.09 15.77
C GLU A 362 -30.83 -10.82 14.94
N PRO A 363 -29.95 -10.84 13.92
CA PRO A 363 -29.74 -9.70 13.03
C PRO A 363 -30.87 -9.55 12.02
N LYS A 364 -31.30 -8.30 11.79
CA LYS A 364 -32.30 -7.91 10.79
C LYS A 364 -31.60 -7.30 9.57
N ASP A 365 -31.78 -7.91 8.41
CA ASP A 365 -31.32 -7.36 7.12
C ASP A 365 -32.10 -6.09 6.77
N LEU A 366 -31.39 -5.01 6.42
CA LEU A 366 -31.97 -3.73 6.01
C LEU A 366 -31.84 -3.45 4.52
N THR A 367 -30.84 -4.00 3.84
CA THR A 367 -30.54 -3.63 2.44
C THR A 367 -30.94 -4.70 1.44
N GLY A 368 -30.95 -5.97 1.85
CA GLY A 368 -31.12 -7.09 0.93
C GLY A 368 -29.99 -7.18 -0.12
N PRO A 369 -30.23 -7.90 -1.24
CA PRO A 369 -29.22 -8.23 -2.24
C PRO A 369 -28.44 -7.04 -2.80
N GLY A 370 -27.13 -7.21 -2.93
CA GLY A 370 -26.20 -6.22 -3.47
C GLY A 370 -24.97 -5.98 -2.61
N LEU A 371 -24.17 -4.98 -2.98
CA LEU A 371 -23.01 -4.56 -2.20
C LEU A 371 -23.33 -3.25 -1.48
N SER A 372 -23.41 -3.33 -0.16
CA SER A 372 -23.71 -2.23 0.76
C SER A 372 -22.73 -2.28 1.95
N TYR A 373 -21.98 -1.19 2.14
CA TYR A 373 -20.89 -1.08 3.13
C TYR A 373 -21.15 0.07 4.09
N LEU A 374 -21.44 -0.26 5.35
CA LEU A 374 -21.89 0.66 6.40
C LEU A 374 -20.76 1.52 6.96
N HIS A 375 -20.94 2.84 7.02
CA HIS A 375 -19.95 3.71 7.67
C HIS A 375 -20.53 4.71 8.69
N GLY A 376 -21.84 4.93 8.71
CA GLY A 376 -22.42 5.93 9.59
C GLY A 376 -23.81 5.58 10.13
N TRP A 377 -24.05 5.97 11.37
CA TRP A 377 -25.37 6.07 11.98
C TRP A 377 -25.64 7.53 12.29
N SER A 378 -26.81 8.05 11.92
CA SER A 378 -27.16 9.44 12.20
C SER A 378 -27.18 9.71 13.72
N PRO A 379 -26.76 10.90 14.19
CA PRO A 379 -26.72 11.21 15.62
C PRO A 379 -28.08 11.15 16.32
N ASP A 380 -29.18 11.31 15.56
CA ASP A 380 -30.55 11.15 16.04
C ASP A 380 -31.03 9.69 16.08
N GLY A 381 -30.19 8.75 15.66
CA GLY A 381 -30.44 7.31 15.66
C GLY A 381 -31.35 6.82 14.53
N LYS A 382 -31.79 7.67 13.60
CA LYS A 382 -32.87 7.33 12.68
C LYS A 382 -32.44 6.76 11.34
N GLU A 383 -31.22 7.02 10.88
CA GLU A 383 -30.77 6.68 9.53
C GLU A 383 -29.36 6.07 9.57
N LEU A 384 -29.09 5.15 8.65
CA LEU A 384 -27.74 4.67 8.35
C LEU A 384 -27.25 5.31 7.06
N ALA A 385 -25.94 5.54 6.95
CA ALA A 385 -25.25 5.95 5.73
C ALA A 385 -24.23 4.90 5.32
N TYR A 386 -24.17 4.62 4.02
CA TYR A 386 -23.36 3.53 3.48
C TYR A 386 -22.96 3.78 2.02
N CYS A 387 -21.86 3.14 1.63
CA CYS A 387 -21.45 3.01 0.25
C CYS A 387 -22.26 1.90 -0.42
N ALA A 388 -22.82 2.17 -1.59
CA ALA A 388 -23.70 1.25 -2.30
C ALA A 388 -23.27 1.11 -3.75
N PHE A 389 -23.14 -0.15 -4.20
CA PHE A 389 -22.95 -0.46 -5.60
C PHE A 389 -24.30 -0.73 -6.21
N ARG A 390 -24.75 0.15 -7.11
CA ARG A 390 -26.07 0.05 -7.75
C ARG A 390 -25.92 0.21 -9.26
N LYS A 391 -26.51 -0.71 -10.02
CA LYS A 391 -26.60 -0.60 -11.47
C LYS A 391 -27.94 0.00 -11.84
N LYS A 392 -27.94 1.17 -12.48
CA LYS A 392 -29.17 1.75 -13.03
C LYS A 392 -29.54 1.03 -14.34
N PRO A 393 -30.84 0.73 -14.58
CA PRO A 393 -31.26 0.02 -15.80
C PRO A 393 -30.78 0.65 -17.11
N GLU A 394 -30.66 1.97 -17.12
CA GLU A 394 -30.22 2.78 -18.26
C GLU A 394 -28.69 2.86 -18.42
N GLU A 395 -27.90 2.28 -17.52
CA GLU A 395 -26.44 2.40 -17.50
C GLU A 395 -25.72 1.07 -17.68
N GLU A 396 -24.62 1.12 -18.44
CA GLU A 396 -23.78 -0.05 -18.69
C GLU A 396 -22.91 -0.39 -17.48
N THR A 397 -22.48 0.62 -16.72
CA THR A 397 -21.55 0.52 -15.59
C THR A 397 -22.27 0.58 -14.24
N MET A 398 -21.70 -0.10 -13.25
CA MET A 398 -22.11 0.03 -11.85
C MET A 398 -21.79 1.44 -11.34
N ARG A 399 -22.70 2.05 -10.59
CA ARG A 399 -22.42 3.27 -9.81
C ARG A 399 -22.02 2.90 -8.40
N ILE A 400 -21.07 3.64 -7.84
CA ILE A 400 -20.67 3.55 -6.44
C ILE A 400 -21.11 4.87 -5.79
N GLU A 401 -22.21 4.81 -5.04
CA GLU A 401 -22.92 5.98 -4.52
C GLU A 401 -22.96 5.97 -2.99
N ILE A 402 -23.07 7.16 -2.39
CA ILE A 402 -23.41 7.29 -0.98
C ILE A 402 -24.93 7.24 -0.87
N CYS A 403 -25.44 6.29 -0.11
CA CYS A 403 -26.87 6.13 0.13
C CYS A 403 -27.19 6.10 1.62
N THR A 404 -28.45 6.35 1.93
CA THR A 404 -29.00 6.34 3.29
C THR A 404 -30.24 5.47 3.34
N ILE A 405 -30.54 4.93 4.52
CA ILE A 405 -31.74 4.12 4.77
C ILE A 405 -32.23 4.36 6.21
N PRO A 406 -33.55 4.34 6.47
CA PRO A 406 -34.06 4.32 7.84
C PRO A 406 -33.48 3.14 8.63
N SER A 407 -33.04 3.39 9.86
CA SER A 407 -32.44 2.40 10.77
C SER A 407 -33.40 1.28 11.18
N ASP A 408 -34.70 1.50 11.06
CA ASP A 408 -35.75 0.50 11.26
C ASP A 408 -36.18 -0.19 9.93
N GLY A 409 -35.51 0.13 8.83
CA GLY A 409 -35.79 -0.37 7.48
C GLY A 409 -36.77 0.51 6.70
N GLY A 410 -36.69 0.48 5.38
CA GLY A 410 -37.51 1.33 4.53
C GLY A 410 -36.90 1.50 3.15
N GLU A 411 -37.22 2.61 2.50
CA GLU A 411 -36.69 2.95 1.18
C GLU A 411 -35.28 3.57 1.28
N GLU A 412 -34.37 3.10 0.43
CA GLU A 412 -33.04 3.67 0.22
C GLU A 412 -33.13 5.03 -0.49
N THR A 413 -32.29 5.98 -0.08
CA THR A 413 -32.09 7.26 -0.77
C THR A 413 -30.61 7.46 -1.08
N CYS A 414 -30.26 7.48 -2.37
CA CYS A 414 -28.89 7.78 -2.81
C CYS A 414 -28.68 9.29 -3.01
N LEU A 415 -27.59 9.79 -2.44
CA LEU A 415 -27.32 11.22 -2.29
C LEU A 415 -26.30 11.76 -3.30
N THR A 416 -25.53 10.87 -3.94
CA THR A 416 -24.55 11.23 -4.98
C THR A 416 -25.07 10.98 -6.39
N ASP A 417 -24.38 11.51 -7.40
CA ASP A 417 -24.79 11.48 -8.80
C ASP A 417 -24.13 10.36 -9.63
N GLY A 418 -23.32 9.50 -9.00
CA GLY A 418 -22.54 8.44 -9.63
C GLY A 418 -21.18 8.90 -10.19
N LYS A 419 -20.80 10.17 -10.00
CA LYS A 419 -19.48 10.66 -10.40
C LYS A 419 -18.40 10.16 -9.44
N GLY A 420 -17.37 9.53 -10.00
CA GLY A 420 -16.26 8.97 -9.23
C GLY A 420 -16.66 7.75 -8.40
N TYR A 421 -15.69 7.22 -7.67
CA TYR A 421 -15.90 6.17 -6.67
C TYR A 421 -16.15 6.86 -5.34
N ASN A 422 -17.31 6.65 -4.71
CA ASN A 422 -17.72 7.34 -3.47
C ASN A 422 -17.85 6.34 -2.33
N ASP A 423 -17.15 6.57 -1.22
CA ASP A 423 -17.06 5.59 -0.13
C ASP A 423 -16.92 6.23 1.25
N GLY A 424 -16.96 5.43 2.31
CA GLY A 424 -16.68 5.85 3.69
C GLY A 424 -17.64 6.90 4.27
N PRO A 425 -18.97 6.87 4.05
CA PRO A 425 -19.85 7.95 4.50
C PRO A 425 -20.14 7.91 6.01
N GLU A 426 -19.90 9.02 6.71
CA GLU A 426 -20.30 9.18 8.10
C GLU A 426 -20.99 10.52 8.37
N TYR A 427 -21.86 10.55 9.39
CA TYR A 427 -22.53 11.78 9.80
C TYR A 427 -21.63 12.62 10.70
N SER A 428 -21.63 13.93 10.48
CA SER A 428 -21.12 14.87 11.48
C SER A 428 -21.91 14.77 12.79
N PRO A 429 -21.31 15.00 13.97
CA PRO A 429 -22.00 14.90 15.27
C PRO A 429 -23.23 15.80 15.41
N ASP A 430 -23.26 16.94 14.70
CA ASP A 430 -24.40 17.86 14.69
C ASP A 430 -25.54 17.44 13.75
N GLY A 431 -25.36 16.34 13.01
CA GLY A 431 -26.32 15.77 12.08
C GLY A 431 -26.58 16.60 10.82
N LYS A 432 -25.80 17.66 10.55
CA LYS A 432 -26.04 18.54 9.40
C LYS A 432 -25.34 18.09 8.13
N HIS A 433 -24.25 17.33 8.26
CA HIS A 433 -23.41 16.94 7.14
C HIS A 433 -23.17 15.44 7.09
N ILE A 434 -22.83 14.97 5.90
CA ILE A 434 -22.24 13.65 5.66
C ILE A 434 -20.85 13.89 5.07
N TRP A 435 -19.85 13.31 5.72
CA TRP A 435 -18.46 13.23 5.26
C TRP A 435 -18.26 11.91 4.54
N PHE A 436 -17.46 11.89 3.49
CA PHE A 436 -17.19 10.69 2.69
C PHE A 436 -15.90 10.92 1.88
N ASN A 437 -15.38 9.91 1.21
CA ASN A 437 -14.27 10.09 0.26
C ASN A 437 -14.71 9.82 -1.17
N SER A 438 -14.10 10.52 -2.15
CA SER A 438 -14.30 10.16 -3.55
C SER A 438 -13.17 10.51 -4.51
N THR A 439 -13.09 9.75 -5.61
CA THR A 439 -12.14 9.95 -6.72
C THR A 439 -12.60 10.98 -7.75
N ARG A 440 -13.67 11.75 -7.49
CA ARG A 440 -14.25 12.67 -8.48
C ARG A 440 -13.31 13.79 -8.97
N SER A 441 -12.20 13.99 -8.26
CA SER A 441 -11.09 14.91 -8.56
C SER A 441 -9.83 14.22 -9.12
N GLY A 442 -9.90 12.92 -9.42
CA GLY A 442 -8.76 12.11 -9.89
C GLY A 442 -8.24 11.15 -8.81
N LEU A 443 -7.60 11.69 -7.77
CA LEU A 443 -7.19 10.92 -6.59
C LEU A 443 -8.34 10.80 -5.58
N MET A 444 -8.25 9.85 -4.66
CA MET A 444 -9.20 9.76 -3.55
C MET A 444 -8.99 10.93 -2.60
N GLN A 445 -10.06 11.67 -2.33
CA GLN A 445 -10.03 12.81 -1.42
C GLN A 445 -11.21 12.73 -0.46
N VAL A 446 -11.10 13.36 0.71
CA VAL A 446 -12.22 13.55 1.63
C VAL A 446 -13.10 14.69 1.12
N TRP A 447 -14.40 14.47 1.17
CA TRP A 447 -15.48 15.37 0.77
C TRP A 447 -16.51 15.49 1.89
N ARG A 448 -17.30 16.55 1.83
CA ARG A 448 -18.44 16.77 2.71
C ARG A 448 -19.63 17.26 1.89
N MET A 449 -20.82 16.84 2.26
CA MET A 449 -22.09 17.37 1.74
C MET A 449 -23.06 17.63 2.90
N ASN A 450 -24.12 18.39 2.63
CA ASN A 450 -25.26 18.49 3.54
C ASN A 450 -25.94 17.12 3.65
N ARG A 451 -26.67 16.87 4.74
CA ARG A 451 -27.42 15.62 4.97
C ARG A 451 -28.39 15.25 3.83
N ASP A 452 -28.86 16.23 3.05
CA ASP A 452 -29.73 16.04 1.90
C ASP A 452 -28.99 15.79 0.57
N GLY A 453 -27.66 15.67 0.58
CA GLY A 453 -26.81 15.48 -0.59
C GLY A 453 -26.37 16.77 -1.29
N SER A 454 -26.90 17.93 -0.91
CA SER A 454 -26.51 19.23 -1.50
C SER A 454 -25.19 19.77 -0.91
N GLY A 455 -24.67 20.88 -1.46
CA GLY A 455 -23.57 21.61 -0.82
C GLY A 455 -22.21 20.90 -0.79
N LEU A 456 -21.96 20.04 -1.78
CA LEU A 456 -20.70 19.30 -1.91
C LEU A 456 -19.46 20.21 -1.83
N THR A 457 -18.53 19.87 -0.94
CA THR A 457 -17.26 20.56 -0.71
C THR A 457 -16.11 19.56 -0.65
N GLN A 458 -15.01 19.82 -1.36
CA GLN A 458 -13.78 19.05 -1.27
C GLN A 458 -13.00 19.49 -0.03
N MET A 459 -12.63 18.54 0.83
CA MET A 459 -12.01 18.84 2.14
C MET A 459 -10.50 18.61 2.11
N THR A 460 -10.03 17.66 1.29
CA THR A 460 -8.60 17.43 1.02
C THR A 460 -8.27 17.59 -0.46
N ASP A 461 -7.09 18.10 -0.76
CA ASP A 461 -6.61 18.41 -2.12
C ASP A 461 -5.11 18.09 -2.30
N SER A 462 -4.60 17.12 -1.54
CA SER A 462 -3.19 16.71 -1.60
C SER A 462 -2.91 15.76 -2.77
N ASP A 463 -1.64 15.68 -3.19
CA ASP A 463 -1.15 14.71 -4.18
C ASP A 463 -0.96 13.30 -3.58
N ALA A 464 -2.03 12.79 -2.95
CA ALA A 464 -2.09 11.52 -2.24
C ALA A 464 -3.55 11.03 -2.19
N ASN A 465 -3.78 9.75 -1.89
CA ASN A 465 -5.13 9.18 -1.73
C ASN A 465 -5.55 9.24 -0.25
N ASN A 466 -6.55 10.07 0.07
CA ASN A 466 -7.06 10.27 1.42
C ASN A 466 -8.41 9.54 1.62
N TRP A 467 -8.44 8.59 2.55
CA TRP A 467 -9.57 7.72 2.88
C TRP A 467 -10.07 7.96 4.31
N PHE A 468 -11.31 7.56 4.59
CA PHE A 468 -11.86 7.44 5.94
C PHE A 468 -11.78 8.74 6.78
N GLY A 469 -12.48 9.78 6.32
CA GLY A 469 -12.57 11.05 7.04
C GLY A 469 -13.46 10.96 8.28
N HIS A 470 -12.89 10.79 9.47
CA HIS A 470 -13.62 10.64 10.73
C HIS A 470 -13.63 11.91 11.58
N VAL A 471 -14.82 12.44 11.82
CA VAL A 471 -15.08 13.64 12.62
C VAL A 471 -15.06 13.31 14.11
N SER A 472 -14.39 14.14 14.90
CA SER A 472 -14.37 14.05 16.36
C SER A 472 -15.77 14.29 16.96
N PRO A 473 -16.15 13.66 18.09
CA PRO A 473 -17.47 13.84 18.69
C PRO A 473 -17.84 15.30 19.02
N ASP A 474 -16.86 16.15 19.33
CA ASP A 474 -17.07 17.59 19.54
C ASP A 474 -17.18 18.43 18.25
N GLY A 475 -17.02 17.80 17.09
CA GLY A 475 -17.15 18.40 15.76
C GLY A 475 -16.03 19.38 15.40
N LYS A 476 -14.87 19.34 16.07
CA LYS A 476 -13.76 20.26 15.80
C LYS A 476 -12.72 19.73 14.83
N HIS A 477 -12.43 18.43 14.88
CA HIS A 477 -11.34 17.83 14.14
C HIS A 477 -11.83 16.68 13.26
N VAL A 478 -11.06 16.39 12.21
CA VAL A 478 -11.28 15.26 11.32
C VAL A 478 -9.95 14.55 11.11
N ILE A 479 -9.88 13.25 11.39
CA ILE A 479 -8.74 12.42 10.99
C ILE A 479 -9.03 11.72 9.68
N TYR A 480 -7.98 11.31 8.96
CA TYR A 480 -8.09 10.55 7.73
C TYR A 480 -6.82 9.74 7.47
N LEU A 481 -6.95 8.66 6.71
CA LEU A 481 -5.84 7.82 6.29
C LEU A 481 -5.30 8.28 4.94
N THR A 482 -3.99 8.43 4.82
CA THR A 482 -3.35 8.87 3.58
C THR A 482 -2.42 7.79 3.05
N PHE A 483 -2.70 7.34 1.82
CA PHE A 483 -1.81 6.51 1.01
C PHE A 483 -1.05 7.40 0.03
N ALA A 484 0.24 7.15 -0.15
CA ALA A 484 1.01 7.93 -1.11
C ALA A 484 0.50 7.70 -2.54
N LYS A 485 0.58 8.74 -3.36
CA LYS A 485 0.30 8.61 -4.79
C LYS A 485 1.31 7.65 -5.42
N GLY A 486 0.88 6.89 -6.42
CA GLY A 486 1.78 5.94 -7.07
C GLY A 486 2.00 4.68 -6.23
N GLU A 487 1.15 4.39 -5.24
CA GLU A 487 1.21 3.14 -4.50
C GLU A 487 0.04 2.19 -4.76
N LEU A 488 -1.14 2.71 -5.09
CA LEU A 488 -2.36 1.95 -5.38
C LEU A 488 -3.31 2.79 -6.24
N GLU A 489 -4.31 2.15 -6.85
CA GLU A 489 -5.29 2.88 -7.66
C GLU A 489 -6.13 3.77 -6.75
N PRO A 490 -6.58 4.97 -7.18
CA PRO A 490 -7.31 5.86 -6.29
C PRO A 490 -8.51 5.24 -5.59
N ASN A 491 -9.19 4.27 -6.19
CA ASN A 491 -10.32 3.56 -5.59
C ASN A 491 -9.95 2.34 -4.74
N GLU A 492 -8.68 2.13 -4.42
CA GLU A 492 -8.19 1.06 -3.56
C GLU A 492 -7.71 1.60 -2.19
N HIS A 493 -7.81 0.75 -1.17
CA HIS A 493 -7.29 1.00 0.17
C HIS A 493 -6.72 -0.32 0.74
N LEU A 494 -5.59 -0.77 0.20
CA LEU A 494 -5.03 -2.10 0.47
C LEU A 494 -4.46 -2.25 1.91
N PRO A 495 -4.41 -3.47 2.47
CA PRO A 495 -3.68 -3.76 3.71
C PRO A 495 -2.16 -3.75 3.49
N ASN A 496 -1.39 -3.83 4.58
CA ASN A 496 0.07 -4.03 4.56
C ASN A 496 0.81 -2.96 3.76
N MET A 497 0.45 -1.70 3.99
CA MET A 497 0.96 -0.51 3.34
C MET A 497 1.54 0.45 4.38
N TYR A 498 2.60 1.18 4.03
CA TYR A 498 3.03 2.33 4.80
C TYR A 498 2.11 3.51 4.50
N VAL A 499 1.32 3.90 5.49
CA VAL A 499 0.34 4.98 5.40
C VAL A 499 0.59 6.00 6.48
N SER A 500 -0.04 7.16 6.37
CA SER A 500 -0.02 8.16 7.43
C SER A 500 -1.43 8.50 7.89
N LEU A 501 -1.57 8.83 9.17
CA LEU A 501 -2.77 9.46 9.70
C LEU A 501 -2.62 10.98 9.61
N GLY A 502 -3.52 11.61 8.88
CA GLY A 502 -3.67 13.07 8.84
C GLY A 502 -4.75 13.54 9.80
N MET A 503 -4.67 14.81 10.19
CA MET A 503 -5.74 15.51 10.89
C MET A 503 -5.93 16.91 10.31
N MET A 504 -7.17 17.38 10.29
CA MET A 504 -7.55 18.73 9.91
C MET A 504 -8.65 19.27 10.82
N ASP A 505 -8.90 20.57 10.75
CA ASP A 505 -10.09 21.16 11.36
C ASP A 505 -11.35 20.80 10.56
N TYR A 506 -12.52 20.93 11.17
CA TYR A 506 -13.81 20.61 10.55
C TYR A 506 -14.10 21.36 9.23
N ASP A 507 -13.47 22.52 9.01
CA ASP A 507 -13.57 23.29 7.77
C ASP A 507 -12.53 22.89 6.71
N GLY A 508 -11.70 21.88 6.98
CA GLY A 508 -10.65 21.37 6.11
C GLY A 508 -9.33 22.14 6.19
N GLN A 509 -9.22 23.14 7.07
CA GLN A 509 -7.98 23.90 7.29
C GLN A 509 -7.05 23.19 8.28
N ASN A 510 -5.85 23.77 8.46
CA ASN A 510 -4.87 23.34 9.48
C ASN A 510 -4.49 21.85 9.41
N LYS A 511 -4.40 21.33 8.18
CA LYS A 511 -3.97 19.95 7.90
C LYS A 511 -2.58 19.69 8.49
N LYS A 512 -2.43 18.62 9.26
CA LYS A 512 -1.16 18.14 9.81
C LYS A 512 -1.09 16.61 9.76
N LYS A 513 0.11 16.07 9.68
CA LYS A 513 0.37 14.64 9.88
C LYS A 513 0.41 14.35 11.38
N LEU A 514 -0.26 13.28 11.81
CA LEU A 514 -0.21 12.77 13.19
C LEU A 514 0.91 11.73 13.34
N LEU A 515 0.90 10.67 12.53
CA LEU A 515 1.88 9.60 12.58
C LEU A 515 1.97 8.82 11.26
N ASP A 516 3.07 8.09 11.08
CA ASP A 516 3.22 7.07 10.04
C ASP A 516 3.01 5.68 10.65
N LEU A 517 2.36 4.77 9.93
CA LEU A 517 2.11 3.41 10.38
C LEU A 517 2.15 2.40 9.24
N PHE A 518 2.48 1.16 9.57
CA PHE A 518 2.30 0.02 8.68
C PHE A 518 0.89 -0.55 8.91
N GLY A 519 0.02 -0.42 7.91
CA GLY A 519 -1.43 -0.55 8.03
C GLY A 519 -2.15 -0.43 6.69
N GLY A 520 -3.24 0.34 6.66
CA GLY A 520 -4.07 0.51 5.48
C GLY A 520 -5.49 0.03 5.76
N GLN A 521 -5.96 -0.94 4.96
CA GLN A 521 -7.21 -1.65 5.26
C GLN A 521 -7.23 -2.17 6.71
N GLY A 522 -8.32 -1.90 7.41
CA GLY A 522 -8.56 -2.33 8.79
C GLY A 522 -7.93 -1.43 9.85
N SER A 523 -7.09 -0.46 9.50
CA SER A 523 -6.51 0.44 10.51
C SER A 523 -7.57 1.35 11.15
N ILE A 524 -8.44 1.96 10.34
CA ILE A 524 -9.47 2.94 10.74
C ILE A 524 -10.68 2.99 9.76
N ASN A 525 -11.27 1.86 9.34
CA ASN A 525 -12.42 1.91 8.39
C ASN A 525 -13.67 2.62 8.97
N VAL A 526 -13.79 2.58 10.29
CA VAL A 526 -14.91 3.09 11.07
C VAL A 526 -14.42 4.16 12.04
N ASN A 527 -15.35 5.00 12.52
CA ASN A 527 -14.99 6.15 13.33
C ASN A 527 -14.20 5.76 14.57
N SER A 528 -12.95 6.21 14.57
CA SER A 528 -11.90 5.80 15.50
C SER A 528 -11.79 6.69 16.74
N TRP A 529 -12.59 7.75 16.84
CA TRP A 529 -12.52 8.70 17.95
C TRP A 529 -13.14 8.15 19.24
N ALA A 530 -12.42 8.35 20.34
CA ALA A 530 -12.98 8.20 21.67
C ALA A 530 -14.02 9.29 21.94
N PRO A 531 -15.00 9.05 22.83
CA PRO A 531 -16.03 10.03 23.18
C PRO A 531 -15.47 11.33 23.79
N ASP A 532 -14.22 11.33 24.26
CA ASP A 532 -13.52 12.52 24.77
C ASP A 532 -13.00 13.49 23.70
N SER A 533 -13.10 13.13 22.41
CA SER A 533 -12.60 13.93 21.27
C SER A 533 -11.10 14.24 21.32
N ARG A 534 -10.33 13.45 22.08
CA ARG A 534 -8.88 13.63 22.29
C ARG A 534 -8.11 12.37 21.94
N ARG A 535 -8.68 11.20 22.20
CA ARG A 535 -8.08 9.91 21.84
C ARG A 535 -8.66 9.37 20.54
N ILE A 536 -7.82 8.69 19.78
CA ILE A 536 -8.21 7.85 18.64
C ILE A 536 -7.72 6.42 18.89
N ALA A 537 -8.42 5.42 18.35
CA ALA A 537 -7.98 4.03 18.32
C ALA A 537 -7.65 3.60 16.88
N TYR A 538 -6.63 2.77 16.68
CA TYR A 538 -6.24 2.30 15.35
C TYR A 538 -5.43 1.02 15.46
N VAL A 539 -5.34 0.29 14.36
CA VAL A 539 -4.55 -0.95 14.29
C VAL A 539 -3.31 -0.72 13.42
N LYS A 540 -2.15 -1.10 13.97
CA LYS A 540 -0.92 -1.33 13.20
C LYS A 540 -0.76 -2.83 12.98
N TYR A 541 -0.18 -3.21 11.86
CA TYR A 541 0.12 -4.62 11.56
C TYR A 541 1.60 -4.91 11.66
N VAL A 542 1.91 -6.17 11.91
CA VAL A 542 3.27 -6.71 11.89
C VAL A 542 3.26 -7.94 10.98
N LEU A 543 4.09 -7.90 9.94
CA LEU A 543 4.34 -9.06 9.08
C LEU A 543 5.53 -9.84 9.62
N HIS A 544 5.30 -11.12 9.89
CA HIS A 544 6.34 -12.02 10.38
C HIS A 544 6.98 -12.81 9.22
N HIS A 545 8.30 -13.02 9.33
CA HIS A 545 9.01 -14.06 8.58
C HIS A 545 8.47 -15.46 8.95
N LYS A 546 8.62 -16.43 8.05
CA LYS A 546 8.18 -17.82 8.31
C LYS A 546 9.13 -18.62 9.20
#